data_AF-A0A8J1W2K5-F1
#
_entry.id   AF-A0A8J1W2K5-F1
#
_cell.length_a   1.000
_cell.length_b   1.000
_cell.length_c   1.000
_cell.angle_alpha   90.00
_cell.angle_beta   90.00
_cell.angle_gamma   90.00
#
_symmetry.space_group_name_H-M   'P 1'
#
loop_
_entity.id
_entity.type
_entity.pdbx_description
1 polymer ?
#
loop_
_entity_poly.entity_id
_entity_poly.type
_entity_poly.pdbx_seq_one_letter_code
_entity_poly.pdbx_strand_id
1 'polypeptide(L)'
;MFSKVDVNGPGALPLFDYLKNQAPGIAGTTNIKWNFTKFLVGRDGLPIDRFFTNVNPLQLERDIVAALQVKTEPTTEIVEGEFI
;
A
#
# COMPACT_ATOMS: atom_id res chain seq x y z
N MET A 1 -2.34 15.48 15.81
CA MET A 1 -0.94 15.61 15.38
C MET A 1 -0.41 14.20 15.12
N PHE A 2 0.38 13.97 14.07
CA PHE A 2 0.92 12.65 13.76
C PHE A 2 2.12 12.32 14.67
N SER A 3 2.19 11.08 15.15
CA SER A 3 3.30 10.57 15.96
C SER A 3 4.22 9.68 15.12
N LYS A 4 5.49 9.54 15.54
CA LYS A 4 6.37 8.52 14.99
C LYS A 4 5.79 7.14 15.31
N VAL A 5 5.79 6.25 14.31
CA VAL A 5 5.28 4.88 14.42
C VAL A 5 6.29 3.89 13.87
N ASP A 6 6.19 2.65 14.33
CA ASP A 6 6.98 1.55 13.79
C ASP A 6 6.31 0.97 12.55
N VAL A 7 7.14 0.61 11.57
CA VAL A 7 6.72 0.05 10.27
C VAL A 7 7.10 -1.41 10.11
N ASN A 8 7.92 -1.94 11.02
CA ASN A 8 8.40 -3.33 11.05
C ASN A 8 8.36 -3.87 12.47
N GLY A 9 8.38 -5.20 12.61
CA GLY A 9 8.42 -5.89 13.90
C GLY A 9 7.05 -5.94 14.59
N PRO A 10 6.99 -6.49 15.82
CA PRO A 10 5.72 -6.76 16.52
C PRO A 10 4.89 -5.52 16.87
N GLY A 11 5.51 -4.34 16.91
CA GLY A 11 4.83 -3.06 17.18
C GLY A 11 4.43 -2.29 15.92
N ALA A 12 4.58 -2.88 14.73
CA ALA A 12 4.21 -2.22 13.50
C ALA A 12 2.72 -1.88 13.47
N LEU A 13 2.38 -0.71 12.93
CA LEU A 13 0.95 -0.41 12.71
C LEU A 13 0.33 -1.42 11.72
N PRO A 14 -0.92 -1.85 11.95
CA PRO A 14 -1.62 -2.79 11.06
C PRO A 14 -1.62 -2.37 9.59
N LEU A 15 -1.67 -1.07 9.32
CA LEU A 15 -1.56 -0.52 7.96
C LEU A 15 -0.26 -0.95 7.26
N PHE A 16 0.89 -0.86 7.93
CA PHE A 16 2.16 -1.21 7.31
C PHE A 16 2.29 -2.73 7.12
N ASP A 17 1.77 -3.54 8.04
CA ASP A 17 1.75 -4.99 7.85
C ASP A 17 0.86 -5.38 6.67
N TYR A 18 -0.31 -4.77 6.52
CA TYR A 18 -1.17 -4.94 5.35
C TYR A 18 -0.42 -4.57 4.05
N LEU A 19 0.18 -3.37 3.98
CA LEU A 19 0.89 -2.89 2.79
C LEU A 19 2.07 -3.81 2.40
N LYS A 20 2.90 -4.21 3.37
CA LYS A 20 4.08 -5.07 3.12
C LYS A 20 3.70 -6.48 2.67
N ASN A 21 2.56 -6.99 3.11
CA ASN A 21 2.08 -8.33 2.75
C ASN A 21 1.38 -8.34 1.38
N GLN A 22 0.62 -7.29 1.05
CA GLN A 22 -0.05 -7.18 -0.25
C GLN A 22 0.90 -6.80 -1.39
N ALA A 23 1.93 -6.00 -1.10
CA ALA A 23 2.97 -5.63 -2.06
C ALA A 23 4.37 -6.06 -1.55
N PRO A 24 4.69 -7.36 -1.61
CA PRO A 24 5.97 -7.87 -1.15
C PRO A 24 7.12 -7.36 -2.03
N GLY A 25 8.29 -7.17 -1.42
CA GLY A 25 9.50 -6.81 -2.13
C GLY A 25 10.15 -8.00 -2.86
N ILE A 26 11.40 -7.81 -3.29
CA ILE A 26 12.19 -8.83 -3.99
C ILE A 26 12.22 -10.12 -3.17
N ALA A 27 12.02 -11.25 -3.85
CA ALA A 27 11.99 -12.59 -3.26
C ALA A 27 10.97 -12.75 -2.11
N GLY A 28 9.83 -12.05 -2.18
CA GLY A 28 8.77 -12.17 -1.19
C GLY A 28 9.07 -11.47 0.14
N THR A 29 10.10 -10.63 0.19
CA THR A 29 10.48 -9.97 1.44
C THR A 29 9.47 -8.88 1.84
N THR A 30 8.90 -8.99 3.03
CA THR A 30 7.87 -8.06 3.50
C THR A 30 8.49 -6.84 4.19
N ASN A 31 9.57 -7.01 4.96
CA ASN A 31 10.20 -5.91 5.72
C ASN A 31 10.55 -4.67 4.88
N ILE A 32 10.26 -3.49 5.42
CA ILE A 32 10.70 -2.19 4.88
C ILE A 32 12.17 -2.00 5.22
N LYS A 33 13.04 -2.14 4.22
CA LYS A 33 14.50 -2.19 4.42
C LYS A 33 15.10 -0.84 4.81
N TRP A 34 14.53 0.26 4.32
CA TRP A 34 15.10 1.59 4.53
C TRP A 34 14.06 2.71 4.40
N ASN A 35 14.43 3.91 4.84
CA ASN A 35 13.65 5.13 4.71
C ASN A 35 13.27 5.39 3.24
N PHE A 36 12.11 6.01 3.01
CA PHE A 36 11.58 6.31 1.67
C PHE A 36 11.25 5.10 0.80
N THR A 37 10.83 3.98 1.41
CA THR A 37 10.03 2.98 0.68
C THR A 37 8.64 3.58 0.44
N LYS A 38 8.12 3.50 -0.79
CA LYS A 38 6.81 4.06 -1.15
C LYS A 38 5.86 2.94 -1.54
N PHE A 39 4.57 3.13 -1.29
CA PHE A 39 3.50 2.25 -1.74
C PHE A 39 2.53 3.07 -2.59
N LEU A 40 2.14 2.53 -3.73
CA LEU A 40 1.05 3.07 -4.54
C LEU A 40 -0.23 2.34 -4.16
N VAL A 41 -1.26 3.09 -3.79
CA VAL A 41 -2.56 2.58 -3.39
C VAL A 41 -3.61 3.10 -4.37
N GLY A 42 -4.46 2.20 -4.86
CA GLY A 42 -5.54 2.51 -5.78
C GLY A 42 -6.68 3.29 -5.13
N ARG A 43 -7.59 3.80 -5.96
CA ARG A 43 -8.79 4.54 -5.48
C ARG A 43 -9.79 3.63 -4.77
N ASP A 44 -9.70 2.32 -5.00
CA ASP A 44 -10.41 1.26 -4.31
C ASP A 44 -9.81 0.93 -2.92
N GLY A 45 -8.68 1.57 -2.56
CA GLY A 45 -7.97 1.31 -1.31
C GLY A 45 -7.03 0.10 -1.37
N LEU A 46 -6.87 -0.56 -2.52
CA LEU A 46 -6.01 -1.72 -2.67
C LEU A 46 -4.57 -1.33 -3.03
N PRO A 47 -3.54 -1.96 -2.44
CA PRO A 47 -2.16 -1.72 -2.82
C PRO A 47 -1.90 -2.20 -4.26
N ILE A 48 -1.32 -1.32 -5.08
CA ILE A 48 -0.99 -1.60 -6.49
C ILE A 48 0.48 -2.04 -6.61
N ASP A 49 1.39 -1.28 -5.99
CA ASP A 49 2.83 -1.53 -6.12
C ASP A 49 3.64 -0.96 -4.93
N ARG A 50 4.90 -1.38 -4.84
CA ARG A 50 5.89 -0.96 -3.84
C ARG A 50 7.20 -0.56 -4.50
N PHE A 51 7.68 0.64 -4.18
CA PHE A 51 8.91 1.22 -4.70
C PHE A 51 10.00 1.32 -3.64
N PHE A 52 11.21 0.89 -4.00
CA PHE A 52 12.39 0.97 -3.12
C PHE A 52 12.92 2.40 -2.98
N THR A 53 13.78 2.62 -1.98
CA THR A 53 14.34 3.94 -1.67
C THR A 53 15.03 4.61 -2.85
N ASN A 54 15.77 3.84 -3.65
CA ASN A 54 16.58 4.33 -4.77
C ASN A 54 15.78 4.65 -6.04
N VAL A 55 14.46 4.41 -6.05
CA VAL A 55 13.60 4.79 -7.17
C VAL A 55 13.44 6.31 -7.18
N ASN A 56 13.80 6.94 -8.30
CA ASN A 56 13.62 8.37 -8.49
C ASN A 56 12.12 8.70 -8.49
N PRO A 57 11.65 9.65 -7.66
CA PRO A 57 10.23 10.01 -7.60
C PRO A 57 9.60 10.34 -8.96
N LEU A 58 10.34 10.91 -9.91
CA LEU A 58 9.84 11.23 -11.25
C LEU A 58 9.49 9.97 -12.07
N GLN A 59 10.14 8.84 -11.80
CA GLN A 59 9.82 7.58 -12.47
C GLN A 59 8.45 7.03 -12.04
N LEU A 60 7.96 7.44 -10.86
CA LEU A 60 6.66 7.00 -10.33
C LEU A 60 5.49 7.61 -11.11
N GLU A 61 5.71 8.71 -11.84
CA GLU A 61 4.65 9.42 -12.59
C GLU A 61 3.91 8.48 -13.52
N ARG A 62 4.64 7.62 -14.25
CA ARG A 62 4.04 6.66 -15.17
C ARG A 62 3.04 5.74 -14.48
N ASP A 63 3.42 5.19 -13.33
CA ASP A 63 2.60 4.21 -12.60
C ASP A 63 1.42 4.91 -11.90
N ILE A 64 1.60 6.15 -11.44
CA ILE A 64 0.52 7.00 -10.90
C ILE A 64 -0.51 7.33 -11.99
N VAL A 65 -0.06 7.78 -13.17
CA VAL A 65 -0.95 8.12 -14.29
C VAL A 65 -1.73 6.89 -14.74
N ALA A 66 -1.08 5.72 -14.81
CA ALA A 66 -1.76 4.47 -15.10
C ALA A 66 -2.86 4.15 -14.06
N ALA A 67 -2.56 4.29 -12.77
CA ALA A 67 -3.53 4.07 -11.69
C ALA A 67 -4.74 5.03 -11.75
N LEU A 68 -4.58 6.24 -12.31
CA LEU A 68 -5.69 7.18 -12.48
C LEU A 68 -6.63 6.83 -13.64
N GLN A 69 -6.16 6.05 -14.61
CA GLN A 69 -6.93 5.66 -15.80
C GLN A 69 -7.80 4.42 -15.58
N VAL A 70 -7.54 3.66 -14.51
CA VAL A 70 -8.37 2.52 -14.12
C VAL A 70 -9.74 3.05 -13.67
N LYS A 71 -10.80 2.65 -14.39
CA LYS A 71 -12.17 2.90 -13.96
C LYS A 71 -12.45 2.00 -12.76
N THR A 72 -12.55 2.58 -11.58
CA THR A 72 -13.07 1.88 -10.40
C THR A 72 -14.58 1.74 -10.56
N GLU A 73 -15.07 0.52 -10.76
CA GLU A 73 -16.47 0.22 -10.50
C GLU A 73 -16.72 0.44 -9.00
N PRO A 74 -17.83 1.06 -8.59
CA PRO A 74 -18.11 1.30 -7.18
C PRO A 74 -18.17 -0.05 -6.45
N THR A 75 -17.27 -0.24 -5.49
CA THR A 75 -17.29 -1.39 -4.58
C THR A 75 -18.65 -1.42 -3.89
N THR A 76 -19.55 -2.26 -4.39
CA THR A 76 -20.86 -2.47 -3.78
C THR A 76 -20.63 -3.46 -2.65
N GLU A 77 -20.23 -2.97 -1.47
CA GLU A 77 -20.31 -3.79 -0.27
C GLU A 77 -21.79 -3.90 0.12
N ILE A 78 -22.33 -5.07 -0.18
CA ILE A 78 -23.45 -5.72 0.49
C ILE A 78 -23.34 -5.53 2.01
N VAL A 79 -24.16 -4.61 2.54
CA VAL A 79 -24.64 -4.65 3.93
C VAL A 79 -25.77 -5.67 3.96
N GLU A 80 -25.44 -6.96 4.03
CA GLU A 80 -26.43 -7.98 4.41
C GLU A 80 -25.87 -8.89 5.49
N GLY A 81 -26.32 -8.63 6.72
CA GLY A 81 -26.67 -9.68 7.67
C GLY A 81 -25.52 -10.31 8.45
N GLU A 82 -25.20 -9.72 9.61
CA GLU A 82 -25.24 -10.51 10.84
C GLU A 82 -25.68 -9.61 12.00
N PHE A 83 -26.98 -9.69 12.28
CA PHE A 83 -27.60 -9.38 13.56
C PHE A 83 -27.66 -10.72 14.31
N ILE A 84 -26.84 -10.90 15.33
CA ILE A 84 -27.15 -11.57 16.59
C ILE A 84 -26.19 -11.05 17.67
#